data_AF-Q7P0W1-F1
#
_entry.id   AF-Q7P0W1-F1
#
_cell.length_a   1.000
_cell.length_b   1.000
_cell.length_c   1.000
_cell.angle_alpha   90.00
_cell.angle_beta   90.00
_cell.angle_gamma   90.00
#
_symmetry.space_group_name_H-M   'P 1'
#
loop_
_entity.id
_entity.type
_entity.pdbx_description
1 polymer ?
#
loop_
_entity_poly.entity_id
_entity_poly.type
_entity_poly.pdbx_seq_one_letter_code
_entity_poly.pdbx_strand_id
1 'polypeptide(L)'
;MAHSTAVNVPAKQAIEAANGVIKQLKEYQSKNWAIGLNGDNLAPDSFLAFFTERQLPFAYYVRAQGVSVGEPSAYQINIDTLNHYIGLIRSAEGIAVHGAITQLNHYKANNWAIGLNGSTLQPDDFLPFFDTRGVAFAYYVRSGGVELGTPAAYDNNIRALQQYLDNL
;
A
#
# COMPACT_ATOMS: atom_id res chain seq x y z
N MET A 1 -7.07 -8.73 -20.03
CA MET A 1 -7.23 -8.17 -18.68
C MET A 1 -5.96 -8.52 -17.92
N ALA A 2 -5.06 -7.55 -17.72
CA ALA A 2 -3.82 -7.80 -17.01
C ALA A 2 -4.13 -7.91 -15.52
N HIS A 3 -3.96 -9.09 -14.95
CA HIS A 3 -3.83 -9.22 -13.50
C HIS A 3 -2.56 -8.49 -13.12
N SER A 4 -2.70 -7.27 -12.59
CA SER A 4 -1.66 -6.67 -11.77
C SER A 4 -1.45 -7.62 -10.61
N THR A 5 -0.40 -8.44 -10.68
CA THR A 5 0.26 -9.02 -9.52
C THR A 5 0.80 -7.86 -8.71
N ALA A 6 -0.09 -7.20 -7.97
CA ALA A 6 0.28 -6.38 -6.84
C ALA A 6 1.00 -7.34 -5.90
N VAL A 7 2.34 -7.29 -5.91
CA VAL A 7 3.15 -7.82 -4.83
C VAL A 7 2.48 -7.33 -3.55
N ASN A 8 2.09 -8.25 -2.67
CA ASN A 8 1.34 -7.99 -1.45
C ASN A 8 2.21 -7.24 -0.42
N VAL A 9 2.72 -6.08 -0.82
CA VAL A 9 3.37 -5.11 0.03
C VAL A 9 2.24 -4.31 0.67
N PRO A 10 2.12 -4.30 2.01
CA PRO A 10 1.14 -3.50 2.70
C PRO A 10 1.13 -2.07 2.17
N ALA A 11 -0.05 -1.50 1.92
CA ALA A 11 -0.22 -0.18 1.30
C ALA A 11 0.68 0.88 1.97
N LYS A 12 0.78 0.83 3.30
CA LYS A 12 1.67 1.67 4.10
C LYS A 12 3.15 1.56 3.69
N GLN A 13 3.68 0.35 3.55
CA GLN A 13 5.08 0.13 3.14
C GLN A 13 5.33 0.63 1.71
N ALA A 14 4.37 0.47 0.79
CA ALA A 14 4.49 0.96 -0.58
C ALA A 14 4.50 2.50 -0.63
N ILE A 15 3.65 3.15 0.16
CA ILE A 15 3.60 4.61 0.29
C ILE A 15 4.88 5.14 0.94
N GLU A 16 5.37 4.51 2.01
CA GLU A 16 6.62 4.86 2.68
C GLU A 16 7.82 4.76 1.73
N ALA A 17 7.91 3.67 0.96
CA ALA A 17 8.97 3.48 -0.01
C ALA A 17 8.94 4.56 -1.11
N ALA A 18 7.76 4.86 -1.67
CA ALA A 18 7.61 5.92 -2.68
C ALA A 18 7.96 7.31 -2.12
N ASN A 19 7.54 7.63 -0.88
CA ASN A 19 7.93 8.87 -0.20
C ASN A 19 9.45 8.96 0.03
N GLY A 20 10.09 7.84 0.36
CA GLY A 20 11.55 7.74 0.47
C GLY A 20 12.25 8.10 -0.84
N VAL A 21 11.77 7.56 -1.97
CA VAL A 21 12.29 7.88 -3.29
C VAL A 21 12.02 9.34 -3.69
N ILE A 22 10.84 9.88 -3.39
CA ILE A 22 10.55 11.32 -3.60
C ILE A 22 11.56 12.20 -2.85
N LYS A 23 11.86 11.86 -1.60
CA LYS A 23 12.85 12.59 -0.79
C LYS A 23 14.22 12.55 -1.45
N GLN A 24 14.68 11.38 -1.89
CA GLN A 24 15.96 11.22 -2.58
C GLN A 24 15.99 11.96 -3.92
N LEU A 25 14.91 11.95 -4.71
CA LEU A 25 14.80 12.73 -5.95
C LEU A 25 14.94 14.24 -5.68
N LYS A 26 14.32 14.76 -4.63
CA LYS A 26 14.46 16.17 -4.23
C LYS A 26 15.89 16.51 -3.80
N GLU A 27 16.54 15.60 -3.07
CA GLU A 27 17.96 15.74 -2.69
C GLU A 27 18.85 15.78 -3.94
N TYR A 28 18.65 14.88 -4.90
CA TYR A 28 19.39 14.88 -6.17
C TYR A 28 19.12 16.13 -7.01
N GLN A 29 17.87 16.58 -7.07
CA GLN A 29 17.46 17.80 -7.76
C GLN A 29 18.21 19.02 -7.23
N SER A 30 18.30 19.16 -5.90
CA SER A 30 19.01 20.28 -5.26
C SER A 30 20.50 20.33 -5.59
N LYS A 31 21.09 19.20 -5.95
CA LYS A 31 22.51 19.05 -6.32
C LYS A 31 22.71 18.96 -7.83
N ASN A 32 21.63 19.02 -8.60
CA ASN A 32 21.61 18.84 -10.04
C ASN A 32 22.35 17.56 -10.50
N TRP A 33 22.19 16.46 -9.76
CA TRP A 33 22.84 15.19 -10.07
C TRP A 33 22.15 14.46 -11.23
N ALA A 34 22.78 13.43 -11.79
CA ALA A 34 22.11 12.60 -12.80
C ALA A 34 21.15 11.62 -12.13
N ILE A 35 20.07 11.26 -12.81
CA ILE A 35 19.12 10.19 -12.45
C ILE A 35 18.79 9.31 -13.65
N GLY A 36 18.59 8.03 -13.38
CA GLY A 36 18.29 6.97 -14.32
C GLY A 36 19.50 6.09 -14.63
N LEU A 37 20.65 6.69 -14.91
CA LEU A 37 21.90 6.00 -15.22
C LEU A 37 23.06 6.60 -14.44
N ASN A 38 23.93 5.75 -13.89
CA ASN A 38 25.13 6.17 -13.19
C ASN A 38 26.15 6.81 -14.14
N GLY A 39 26.82 7.89 -13.70
CA GLY A 39 27.76 8.63 -14.53
C GLY A 39 29.06 7.89 -14.88
N ASP A 40 29.43 6.86 -14.10
CA ASP A 40 30.70 6.16 -14.25
C ASP A 40 30.65 5.02 -15.27
N ASN A 41 29.52 4.30 -15.33
CA ASN A 41 29.37 3.08 -16.14
C ASN A 41 28.05 2.99 -16.90
N LEU A 42 27.20 4.04 -16.84
CA LEU A 42 25.87 4.07 -17.44
C LEU A 42 24.96 2.90 -17.00
N ALA A 43 25.22 2.27 -15.86
CA ALA A 43 24.34 1.26 -15.30
C ALA A 43 23.06 1.92 -14.73
N PRO A 44 21.90 1.25 -14.78
CA PRO A 44 20.68 1.68 -14.10
C PRO A 44 20.94 2.04 -12.64
N ASP A 45 20.46 3.20 -12.22
CA ASP A 45 20.49 3.58 -10.82
C ASP A 45 19.30 2.99 -10.04
N SER A 46 19.29 3.21 -8.73
CA SER A 46 18.21 2.75 -7.86
C SER A 46 16.87 3.41 -8.17
N PHE A 47 16.84 4.61 -8.77
CA PHE A 47 15.59 5.24 -9.17
C PHE A 47 14.97 4.49 -10.34
N LEU A 48 15.75 4.22 -11.40
CA LEU A 48 15.26 3.48 -12.55
C LEU A 48 14.78 2.08 -12.16
N ALA A 49 15.53 1.39 -11.30
CA ALA A 49 15.13 0.09 -10.77
C ALA A 49 13.77 0.18 -10.04
N PHE A 50 13.61 1.13 -9.12
CA PHE A 50 12.38 1.31 -8.34
C PHE A 50 11.14 1.51 -9.22
N PHE A 51 11.25 2.37 -10.23
CA PHE A 51 10.16 2.64 -11.17
C PHE A 51 9.88 1.43 -12.06
N THR A 52 10.92 0.75 -12.55
CA THR A 52 10.79 -0.42 -13.44
C THR A 52 10.10 -1.58 -12.74
N GLU A 53 10.49 -1.90 -11.50
CA GLU A 53 9.86 -2.95 -10.68
C GLU A 53 8.37 -2.71 -10.47
N ARG A 54 7.95 -1.44 -10.43
CA ARG A 54 6.56 -1.01 -10.24
C ARG A 54 5.84 -0.68 -11.55
N GLN A 55 6.50 -0.92 -12.69
CA GLN A 55 5.97 -0.62 -14.02
C GLN A 55 5.53 0.84 -14.18
N LEU A 56 6.25 1.77 -13.54
CA LEU A 56 5.98 3.20 -13.58
C LEU A 56 6.80 3.87 -14.69
N PRO A 57 6.26 4.89 -15.38
CA PRO A 57 7.03 5.67 -16.35
C PRO A 57 8.15 6.44 -15.64
N PHE A 58 9.34 6.43 -16.23
CA PHE A 58 10.52 7.12 -15.70
C PHE A 58 11.06 8.15 -16.70
N ALA A 59 11.30 9.37 -16.23
CA ALA A 59 11.97 10.42 -16.98
C ALA A 59 13.46 10.46 -16.62
N TYR A 60 14.33 10.33 -17.61
CA TYR A 60 15.78 10.34 -17.43
C TYR A 60 16.32 11.76 -17.34
N TYR A 61 17.37 11.95 -16.55
CA TYR A 61 18.22 13.14 -16.59
C TYR A 61 19.67 12.72 -16.42
N VAL A 62 20.39 12.57 -17.53
CA VAL A 62 21.76 12.04 -17.55
C VAL A 62 22.69 13.11 -18.09
N ARG A 63 23.83 13.30 -17.41
CA ARG A 63 24.90 14.22 -17.77
C ARG A 63 26.26 13.55 -17.49
N ALA A 64 26.74 12.70 -18.40
CA ALA A 64 27.99 11.96 -18.21
C ALA A 64 28.61 11.51 -19.53
N GLN A 65 29.95 11.43 -19.59
CA GLN A 65 30.72 10.81 -20.70
C GLN A 65 30.31 11.29 -22.12
N GLY A 66 29.99 12.58 -22.28
CA GLY A 66 29.55 13.13 -23.56
C GLY A 66 28.09 12.81 -23.92
N VAL A 67 27.36 12.11 -23.06
CA VAL A 67 25.93 11.80 -23.17
C VAL A 67 25.13 12.80 -22.33
N SER A 68 24.18 13.45 -23.00
CA SER A 68 23.19 14.33 -22.37
C SER A 68 21.80 13.86 -22.78
N VAL A 69 21.02 13.37 -21.82
CA VAL A 69 19.64 12.87 -22.05
C VAL A 69 18.69 13.57 -21.09
N GLY A 70 17.55 14.01 -21.62
CA GLY A 70 16.47 14.62 -20.85
C GLY A 70 16.81 15.99 -20.27
N GLU A 71 15.88 16.53 -19.50
CA GLU A 71 15.91 17.89 -18.94
C GLU A 71 15.76 17.86 -17.42
N PRO A 72 16.17 18.91 -16.69
CA PRO A 72 15.96 19.00 -15.23
C PRO A 72 14.49 18.86 -14.80
N SER A 73 13.52 19.04 -15.69
CA SER A 73 12.10 18.75 -15.43
C SER A 73 11.81 17.27 -15.13
N ALA A 74 12.71 16.35 -15.48
CA ALA A 74 12.60 14.93 -15.19
C ALA A 74 12.39 14.63 -13.70
N TYR A 75 13.00 15.42 -12.82
CA TYR A 75 12.78 15.34 -11.38
C TYR A 75 11.31 15.52 -11.00
N GLN A 76 10.69 16.59 -11.49
CA GLN A 76 9.29 16.89 -11.20
C GLN A 76 8.37 15.83 -11.81
N ILE A 77 8.63 15.40 -13.05
CA ILE A 77 7.86 14.34 -13.73
C ILE A 77 7.87 13.03 -12.91
N ASN A 78 9.04 12.63 -12.42
CA ASN A 78 9.19 11.43 -11.60
C ASN A 78 8.49 11.60 -10.24
N ILE A 79 8.60 12.77 -9.61
CA ILE A 79 7.89 13.07 -8.34
C ILE A 79 6.37 13.02 -8.55
N ASP A 80 5.85 13.61 -9.61
CA ASP A 80 4.42 13.61 -9.93
C ASP A 80 3.91 12.19 -10.22
N THR A 81 4.72 11.39 -10.91
CA THR A 81 4.43 9.97 -11.15
C THR A 81 4.30 9.20 -9.83
N LEU A 82 5.22 9.42 -8.89
CA LEU A 82 5.17 8.76 -7.57
C LEU A 82 4.01 9.26 -6.71
N ASN A 83 3.70 10.57 -6.74
CA ASN A 83 2.53 11.12 -6.04
C ASN A 83 1.23 10.53 -6.59
N HIS A 84 1.11 10.41 -7.91
CA HIS A 84 -0.04 9.76 -8.53
C HIS A 84 -0.14 8.29 -8.12
N TYR A 85 0.97 7.55 -8.16
CA TYR A 85 1.03 6.17 -7.71
C TYR A 85 0.61 5.99 -6.24
N ILE A 86 1.07 6.86 -5.34
CA ILE A 86 0.63 6.91 -3.94
C ILE A 86 -0.88 7.14 -3.85
N GLY A 87 -1.43 8.06 -4.65
CA GLY A 87 -2.86 8.32 -4.72
C GLY A 87 -3.68 7.09 -5.14
N LEU A 88 -3.19 6.31 -6.11
CA LEU A 88 -3.82 5.06 -6.54
C LEU A 88 -3.80 4.00 -5.43
N ILE A 89 -2.69 3.85 -4.72
CA ILE A 89 -2.59 2.92 -3.57
C ILE A 89 -3.62 3.30 -2.50
N ARG A 90 -3.66 4.59 -2.10
CA ARG A 90 -4.61 5.09 -1.10
C ARG A 90 -6.06 4.85 -1.50
N SER A 91 -6.39 5.08 -2.77
CA SER A 91 -7.73 4.86 -3.31
C SER A 91 -8.12 3.38 -3.26
N ALA A 92 -7.25 2.50 -3.77
CA ALA A 92 -7.51 1.05 -3.79
C ALA A 92 -7.65 0.49 -2.37
N GLU A 93 -6.78 0.91 -1.46
CA GLU A 93 -6.82 0.49 -0.06
C GLU A 93 -8.06 1.03 0.67
N GLY A 94 -8.43 2.29 0.38
CA GLY A 94 -9.67 2.88 0.83
C GLY A 94 -10.88 2.03 0.43
N ILE A 95 -11.00 1.65 -0.85
CA ILE A 95 -12.09 0.81 -1.34
C ILE A 95 -12.14 -0.53 -0.59
N ALA A 96 -10.98 -1.19 -0.43
CA ALA A 96 -10.90 -2.48 0.26
C ALA A 96 -11.36 -2.38 1.72
N VAL A 97 -10.90 -1.37 2.47
CA VAL A 97 -11.28 -1.16 3.87
C VAL A 97 -12.75 -0.79 4.03
N HIS A 98 -13.30 0.09 3.18
CA HIS A 98 -14.73 0.40 3.21
C HIS A 98 -15.59 -0.83 2.89
N GLY A 99 -15.12 -1.72 2.00
CA GLY A 99 -15.74 -3.02 1.75
C GLY A 99 -15.78 -3.90 3.00
N ALA A 100 -14.65 -4.04 3.70
CA ALA A 100 -14.57 -4.80 4.94
C ALA A 100 -15.47 -4.22 6.06
N ILE A 101 -15.51 -2.89 6.22
CA ILE A 101 -16.41 -2.21 7.16
C ILE A 101 -17.89 -2.49 6.81
N THR A 102 -18.24 -2.44 5.53
CA THR A 102 -19.59 -2.75 5.07
C THR A 102 -19.97 -4.20 5.41
N GLN A 103 -19.04 -5.14 5.20
CA GLN A 103 -19.24 -6.54 5.57
C GLN A 103 -19.36 -6.73 7.09
N LEU A 104 -18.53 -6.06 7.90
CA LEU A 104 -18.64 -6.07 9.37
C LEU A 104 -19.99 -5.55 9.85
N ASN A 105 -20.50 -4.46 9.26
CA ASN A 105 -21.83 -3.94 9.58
C ASN A 105 -22.95 -4.92 9.21
N HIS A 106 -22.81 -5.62 8.08
CA HIS A 106 -23.76 -6.66 7.71
C HIS A 106 -23.73 -7.84 8.71
N TYR A 107 -22.54 -8.28 9.12
CA TYR A 107 -22.41 -9.34 10.13
C TYR A 107 -22.94 -8.89 11.48
N LYS A 108 -22.72 -7.63 11.87
CA LYS A 108 -23.29 -7.01 13.08
C LYS A 108 -24.81 -7.04 13.07
N ALA A 109 -25.44 -6.64 11.97
CA ALA A 109 -26.89 -6.61 11.83
C ALA A 109 -27.53 -8.01 11.96
N ASN A 110 -26.80 -9.06 11.56
CA ASN A 110 -27.25 -10.45 11.65
C ASN A 110 -26.69 -11.20 12.88
N ASN A 111 -25.88 -10.53 13.71
CA ASN A 111 -25.19 -11.10 14.86
C ASN A 111 -24.38 -12.38 14.52
N TRP A 112 -23.69 -12.38 13.36
CA TRP A 112 -22.89 -13.52 12.88
C TRP A 112 -21.48 -13.54 13.43
N ALA A 113 -20.94 -14.73 13.69
CA ALA A 113 -19.56 -14.88 14.15
C ALA A 113 -18.54 -14.22 13.19
N ILE A 114 -17.50 -13.62 13.76
CA ILE A 114 -16.35 -13.03 13.06
C ILE A 114 -15.03 -13.53 13.68
N GLY A 115 -14.04 -13.76 12.82
CA GLY A 115 -12.74 -14.34 13.14
C GLY A 115 -12.71 -15.85 13.04
N LEU A 116 -13.80 -16.54 13.37
CA LEU A 116 -13.98 -17.97 13.11
C LEU A 116 -15.41 -18.21 12.61
N ASN A 117 -15.55 -18.96 11.52
CA ASN A 117 -16.86 -19.36 11.01
C ASN A 117 -17.59 -20.19 12.07
N GLY A 118 -18.84 -19.81 12.40
CA GLY A 118 -19.63 -20.51 13.42
C GLY A 118 -19.85 -22.00 13.15
N SER A 119 -19.81 -22.46 11.90
CA SER A 119 -20.09 -23.87 11.59
C SER A 119 -18.83 -24.75 11.59
N THR A 120 -17.69 -24.19 11.18
CA THR A 120 -16.46 -24.95 10.92
C THR A 120 -15.31 -24.57 11.86
N LEU A 121 -15.45 -23.47 12.62
CA LEU A 121 -14.40 -22.85 13.43
C LEU A 121 -13.11 -22.54 12.65
N GLN A 122 -13.20 -22.41 11.32
CA GLN A 122 -12.09 -21.98 10.48
C GLN A 122 -12.00 -20.45 10.45
N PRO A 123 -10.78 -19.88 10.33
CA PRO A 123 -10.57 -18.46 10.02
C PRO A 123 -11.49 -17.99 8.90
N ASP A 124 -12.19 -16.88 9.14
CA ASP A 124 -12.88 -16.18 8.06
C ASP A 124 -11.93 -15.20 7.35
N ASP A 125 -12.44 -14.56 6.29
CA ASP A 125 -11.65 -13.66 5.46
C ASP A 125 -11.25 -12.36 6.18
N PHE A 126 -11.81 -12.06 7.37
CA PHE A 126 -11.41 -10.87 8.12
C PHE A 126 -10.01 -11.02 8.73
N LEU A 127 -9.64 -12.21 9.22
CA LEU A 127 -8.30 -12.40 9.82
C LEU A 127 -7.15 -12.04 8.87
N PRO A 128 -7.02 -12.67 7.67
CA PRO A 128 -5.94 -12.31 6.76
C PRO A 128 -6.03 -10.85 6.28
N PHE A 129 -7.24 -10.27 6.22
CA PHE A 129 -7.43 -8.88 5.86
C PHE A 129 -6.83 -7.91 6.89
N PHE A 130 -7.04 -8.17 8.19
CA PHE A 130 -6.50 -7.37 9.29
C PHE A 130 -4.99 -7.61 9.47
N ASP A 131 -4.55 -8.87 9.37
CA ASP A 131 -3.14 -9.26 9.53
C ASP A 131 -2.24 -8.60 8.47
N THR A 132 -2.68 -8.59 7.20
CA THR A 132 -1.94 -7.93 6.10
C THR A 132 -1.70 -6.43 6.38
N ARG A 133 -2.59 -5.80 7.15
CA ARG A 133 -2.55 -4.37 7.48
C ARG A 133 -1.89 -4.09 8.84
N GLY A 134 -1.53 -5.14 9.59
CA GLY A 134 -1.05 -5.02 10.96
C GLY A 134 -2.07 -4.35 11.90
N VAL A 135 -3.36 -4.50 11.60
CA VAL A 135 -4.45 -3.91 12.40
C VAL A 135 -4.94 -4.96 13.40
N ALA A 136 -5.06 -4.57 14.67
CA ALA A 136 -5.57 -5.47 15.69
C ALA A 136 -7.01 -5.92 15.37
N PHE A 137 -7.27 -7.22 15.51
CA PHE A 137 -8.58 -7.82 15.29
C PHE A 137 -9.21 -8.30 16.61
N ALA A 138 -10.48 -7.96 16.83
CA ALA A 138 -11.30 -8.44 17.91
C ALA A 138 -12.22 -9.57 17.42
N TYR A 139 -12.16 -10.71 18.07
CA TYR A 139 -12.99 -11.87 17.76
C TYR A 139 -14.38 -11.77 18.36
N TYR A 140 -15.37 -12.33 17.68
CA TYR A 140 -16.67 -12.61 18.25
C TYR A 140 -17.22 -13.92 17.69
N VAL A 141 -17.25 -14.96 18.53
CA VAL A 141 -17.68 -16.32 18.13
C VAL A 141 -18.71 -16.82 19.13
N ARG A 142 -19.80 -17.36 18.59
CA ARG A 142 -20.86 -18.05 19.36
C ARG A 142 -21.27 -19.31 18.63
N SER A 143 -20.54 -20.40 18.84
CA SER A 143 -20.94 -21.69 18.27
C SER A 143 -20.32 -22.89 18.97
N GLY A 144 -21.07 -24.00 18.99
CA GLY A 144 -20.53 -25.32 19.36
C GLY A 144 -19.98 -25.44 20.78
N GLY A 145 -20.43 -24.59 21.72
CA GLY A 145 -19.90 -24.55 23.08
C GLY A 145 -18.67 -23.66 23.29
N VAL A 146 -18.23 -22.94 22.24
CA VAL A 146 -17.17 -21.93 22.33
C VAL A 146 -17.80 -20.54 22.24
N GLU A 147 -17.58 -19.74 23.28
CA GLU A 147 -17.89 -18.32 23.30
C GLU A 147 -16.58 -17.53 23.42
N LEU A 148 -16.33 -16.65 22.45
CA LEU A 148 -15.16 -15.79 22.43
C LEU A 148 -15.59 -14.36 22.15
N GLY A 149 -15.12 -13.43 22.99
CA GLY A 149 -15.37 -12.00 22.85
C GLY A 149 -16.82 -11.59 23.07
N THR A 150 -17.17 -10.39 22.60
CA THR A 150 -18.50 -9.79 22.76
C THR A 150 -18.93 -9.09 21.47
N PRO A 151 -20.22 -8.75 21.27
CA PRO A 151 -20.66 -7.98 20.12
C PRO A 151 -19.96 -6.63 19.94
N ALA A 152 -19.27 -6.09 20.96
CA ALA A 152 -18.44 -4.90 20.83
C ALA A 152 -17.26 -5.10 19.86
N ALA A 153 -16.92 -6.34 19.50
CA ALA A 153 -15.89 -6.67 18.53
C ALA A 153 -16.12 -6.00 17.16
N TYR A 154 -17.36 -5.92 16.68
CA TYR A 154 -17.65 -5.23 15.41
C TYR A 154 -17.24 -3.76 15.46
N ASP A 155 -17.65 -3.05 16.51
CA ASP A 155 -17.36 -1.62 16.64
C ASP A 155 -15.88 -1.34 16.87
N ASN A 156 -15.19 -2.23 17.59
CA ASN A 156 -13.74 -2.15 17.77
C ASN A 156 -13.00 -2.36 16.44
N ASN A 157 -13.39 -3.36 15.66
CA ASN A 157 -12.79 -3.66 14.36
C ASN A 157 -13.05 -2.54 13.34
N ILE A 158 -14.28 -2.01 13.28
CA ILE A 158 -14.62 -0.87 12.41
C ILE A 158 -13.79 0.36 12.79
N ARG A 159 -13.68 0.67 14.09
CA ARG A 159 -12.87 1.79 14.57
C ARG A 159 -11.39 1.61 14.23
N ALA A 160 -10.84 0.41 14.41
CA ALA A 160 -9.45 0.10 14.08
C ALA A 160 -9.18 0.28 12.57
N LEU A 161 -10.11 -0.14 11.71
CA LEU A 161 -10.03 0.07 10.26
C LEU A 161 -10.14 1.54 9.87
N GLN A 162 -11.00 2.32 10.53
CA GLN A 162 -11.09 3.77 10.32
C GLN A 162 -9.78 4.47 10.72
N GLN A 163 -9.25 4.15 11.89
CA GLN A 163 -7.96 4.69 12.36
C GLN A 163 -6.80 4.29 11.44
N TYR A 164 -6.83 3.08 10.88
CA TYR A 164 -5.85 2.66 9.89
C TYR A 164 -5.89 3.55 8.64
N LEU A 165 -7.08 3.84 8.09
CA LEU A 165 -7.22 4.73 6.93
C LEU A 165 -6.78 6.16 7.22
N ASP A 166 -7.08 6.68 8.41
CA ASP A 166 -6.69 8.04 8.81
C ASP A 166 -5.15 8.19 8.90
N ASN A 167 -4.44 7.10 9.17
CA ASN A 167 -2.99 7.06 9.32
C ASN A 167 -2.25 6.48 8.10
N LEU A 168 -2.96 6.15 7.02
CA LEU A 168 -2.37 5.66 5.78
C LEU A 168 -1.58 6.78 5.10
#